data_AF-A0A520QH67-F1
#
_entry.id   AF-A0A520QH67-F1
#
_cell.length_a   1.000
_cell.length_b   1.000
_cell.length_c   1.000
_cell.angle_alpha   90.00
_cell.angle_beta   90.00
_cell.angle_gamma   90.00
#
_symmetry.space_group_name_H-M   'P 1'
#
loop_
_entity.id
_entity.type
_entity.pdbx_description
1 polymer ?
#
loop_
_entity_poly.entity_id
_entity_poly.type
_entity_poly.pdbx_seq_one_letter_code
_entity_poly.pdbx_strand_id
1 'polypeptide(L)'
;CSADCAMDLSLTGPVCGDGNVDAGEETCDDGNTVSETACPYGMASCMTCSDDCATDLALTGPVCGDGNVDTDDGEVCDDGNTVSETECVYGMATCMECADDCTMELSLTGAVCGDGNVDADDGEECDDGNTASGDGCDETCGVEVMTDAGVPDGGMSDGGMDDGGMSDGGVDDGGAVGDDASVTEDGGVGADGGVSGGGEDGCSCSAAGARTRGPSGALLGLLLLGAVAIFRRRR
;
A
#
# COMPACT_ATOMS: atom_id res chain seq x y z
N CYS A 1 -24.01 60.15 -7.57
CA CYS A 1 -24.48 61.17 -6.59
C CYS A 1 -25.93 60.92 -6.19
N SER A 2 -26.28 61.18 -4.92
CA SER A 2 -27.67 61.15 -4.43
C SER A 2 -28.56 62.16 -5.15
N ALA A 3 -29.88 61.96 -5.10
CA ALA A 3 -30.86 62.83 -5.75
C ALA A 3 -30.74 64.31 -5.33
N ASP A 4 -30.19 64.56 -4.14
CA ASP A 4 -29.94 65.90 -3.60
C ASP A 4 -28.52 66.41 -3.88
N CYS A 5 -27.72 65.69 -4.69
CA CYS A 5 -26.32 65.98 -5.01
C CYS A 5 -25.39 66.12 -3.78
N ALA A 6 -25.84 65.67 -2.61
CA ALA A 6 -25.17 65.92 -1.32
C ALA A 6 -24.07 64.90 -1.01
N MET A 7 -24.08 63.76 -1.68
CA MET A 7 -23.09 62.71 -1.51
C MET A 7 -22.84 61.99 -2.82
N ASP A 8 -21.62 61.48 -2.99
CA ASP A 8 -21.33 60.49 -4.01
C ASP A 8 -21.98 59.17 -3.60
N LEU A 9 -22.77 58.59 -4.51
CA LEU A 9 -23.39 57.29 -4.31
C LEU A 9 -22.46 56.30 -5.00
N SER A 10 -21.77 55.46 -4.25
CA SER A 10 -21.03 54.32 -4.78
C SER A 10 -22.04 53.26 -5.21
N LEU A 11 -22.64 53.44 -6.38
CA LEU A 11 -23.44 52.42 -7.03
C LEU A 11 -22.45 51.44 -7.65
N THR A 12 -22.26 50.28 -7.01
CA THR A 12 -21.79 49.10 -7.73
C THR A 12 -22.92 48.78 -8.71
N GLY A 13 -22.66 48.97 -10.01
CA GLY A 13 -23.49 48.36 -11.03
C GLY A 13 -23.33 46.83 -10.95
N PRO A 14 -24.07 46.07 -11.76
CA PRO A 14 -23.85 44.64 -11.81
C PRO A 14 -22.43 44.36 -12.28
N VAL A 15 -21.63 43.76 -11.41
CA VAL A 15 -20.20 43.53 -11.61
C VAL A 15 -19.89 42.12 -11.17
N CYS A 16 -19.56 41.29 -12.15
CA CYS A 16 -19.03 39.96 -11.92
C CYS A 16 -17.81 40.00 -10.99
N GLY A 17 -17.89 39.19 -9.94
CA GLY A 17 -16.89 39.02 -8.90
C GLY A 17 -17.06 39.96 -7.70
N ASP A 18 -18.25 40.53 -7.48
CA ASP A 18 -18.52 41.37 -6.30
C ASP A 18 -19.16 40.61 -5.12
N GLY A 19 -19.43 39.31 -5.33
CA GLY A 19 -19.97 38.38 -4.35
C GLY A 19 -21.51 38.39 -4.28
N ASN A 20 -22.18 39.12 -5.16
CA ASN A 20 -23.64 39.18 -5.24
C ASN A 20 -24.09 38.76 -6.64
N VAL A 21 -25.16 37.96 -6.72
CA VAL A 21 -25.73 37.60 -8.03
C VAL A 21 -26.72 38.67 -8.46
N ASP A 22 -26.34 39.49 -9.45
CA ASP A 22 -27.21 40.54 -10.00
C ASP A 22 -28.15 40.02 -11.10
N ALA A 23 -29.42 39.90 -10.71
CA ALA A 23 -30.47 39.33 -11.54
C ALA A 23 -30.62 40.02 -12.90
N GLY A 24 -30.31 39.28 -13.97
CA GLY A 24 -30.50 39.70 -15.37
C GLY A 24 -29.24 40.21 -16.07
N GLU A 25 -28.14 40.41 -15.34
CA GLU A 25 -26.81 40.64 -15.92
C GLU A 25 -25.93 39.39 -15.77
N GLU A 26 -26.03 38.69 -14.65
CA GLU A 26 -25.28 37.45 -14.39
C GLU A 26 -26.16 36.33 -13.82
N THR A 27 -25.68 35.09 -13.95
CA THR A 27 -26.37 33.89 -13.45
C THR A 27 -25.79 33.38 -12.14
N CYS A 28 -24.51 33.68 -11.89
CA CYS A 28 -23.76 33.32 -10.70
C CYS A 28 -22.74 34.42 -10.39
N ASP A 29 -22.20 34.42 -9.18
CA ASP A 29 -21.07 35.27 -8.78
C ASP A 29 -20.39 34.56 -7.60
N ASP A 30 -19.11 34.23 -7.74
CA ASP A 30 -18.29 33.58 -6.71
C ASP A 30 -17.27 34.52 -6.04
N GLY A 31 -17.46 35.82 -6.22
CA GLY A 31 -16.63 36.88 -5.65
C GLY A 31 -15.32 37.10 -6.39
N ASN A 32 -15.13 36.50 -7.57
CA ASN A 32 -13.98 36.76 -8.41
C ASN A 32 -14.30 36.67 -9.93
N THR A 33 -13.27 36.83 -10.78
CA THR A 33 -13.39 36.84 -12.26
C THR A 33 -12.44 35.82 -12.89
N VAL A 34 -12.18 34.72 -12.19
CA VAL A 34 -11.29 33.64 -12.61
C VAL A 34 -12.14 32.41 -12.83
N SER A 35 -12.18 31.91 -14.06
CA SER A 35 -12.73 30.59 -14.34
C SER A 35 -11.79 29.52 -13.76
N GLU A 36 -12.16 28.93 -12.63
CA GLU A 36 -11.45 27.76 -12.11
C GLU A 36 -11.74 26.52 -12.97
N THR A 37 -10.83 25.56 -12.93
CA THR A 37 -10.95 24.30 -13.67
C THR A 37 -11.11 23.07 -12.79
N ALA A 38 -10.84 23.21 -11.49
CA ALA A 38 -10.98 22.18 -10.48
C ALA A 38 -11.30 22.83 -9.13
N CYS A 39 -11.92 22.07 -8.23
CA CYS A 39 -12.12 22.53 -6.86
C CYS A 39 -10.79 22.50 -6.09
N PRO A 40 -10.67 23.30 -5.02
CA PRO A 40 -9.57 23.16 -4.08
C PRO A 40 -9.53 21.75 -3.49
N TYR A 41 -8.32 21.29 -3.14
CA TYR A 41 -8.12 20.01 -2.48
C TYR A 41 -9.02 19.83 -1.25
N GLY A 42 -9.58 18.63 -1.10
CA GLY A 42 -10.51 18.27 -0.02
C GLY A 42 -11.97 18.62 -0.31
N MET A 43 -12.29 19.04 -1.54
CA MET A 43 -13.65 19.28 -1.99
C MET A 43 -13.97 18.47 -3.26
N ALA A 44 -14.69 17.37 -3.06
CA ALA A 44 -15.10 16.47 -4.16
C ALA A 44 -15.90 17.19 -5.27
N SER A 45 -16.73 18.16 -4.88
CA SER A 45 -17.55 18.93 -5.81
C SER A 45 -17.78 20.35 -5.31
N CYS A 46 -17.61 21.32 -6.20
CA CYS A 46 -17.86 22.73 -5.94
C CYS A 46 -18.62 23.35 -7.12
N MET A 47 -19.39 24.39 -6.81
CA MET A 47 -19.96 25.26 -7.82
C MET A 47 -19.17 26.56 -7.79
N THR A 48 -18.47 26.85 -8.88
CA THR A 48 -17.82 28.14 -9.13
C THR A 48 -18.50 28.82 -10.30
N CYS A 49 -18.05 30.02 -10.63
CA CYS A 49 -18.63 30.83 -11.69
C CYS A 49 -17.59 31.07 -12.79
N SER A 50 -18.04 31.16 -14.04
CA SER A 50 -17.15 31.58 -15.13
C SER A 50 -16.65 33.01 -14.90
N ASP A 51 -15.51 33.36 -15.50
CA ASP A 51 -14.91 34.70 -15.45
C ASP A 51 -15.83 35.85 -15.95
N ASP A 52 -16.81 35.50 -16.80
CA ASP A 52 -17.83 36.42 -17.31
C ASP A 52 -19.18 36.32 -16.56
N CYS A 53 -19.23 35.57 -15.45
CA CYS A 53 -20.41 35.31 -14.62
C CYS A 53 -21.68 34.82 -15.37
N ALA A 54 -21.49 34.25 -16.55
CA ALA A 54 -22.55 33.85 -17.47
C ALA A 54 -23.05 32.41 -17.26
N THR A 55 -22.26 31.57 -16.58
CA THR A 55 -22.58 30.15 -16.37
C THR A 55 -22.05 29.63 -15.04
N ASP A 56 -22.88 28.84 -14.35
CA ASP A 56 -22.44 28.01 -13.22
C ASP A 56 -21.50 26.89 -13.71
N LEU A 57 -20.33 26.79 -13.11
CA LEU A 57 -19.35 25.73 -13.32
C LEU A 57 -19.46 24.72 -12.17
N ALA A 58 -20.04 23.56 -12.46
CA ALA A 58 -20.01 22.42 -11.54
C ALA A 58 -18.71 21.65 -11.75
N LEU A 59 -17.73 21.90 -10.90
CA LEU A 59 -16.40 21.31 -10.97
C LEU A 59 -16.27 20.18 -9.95
N THR A 60 -15.37 19.23 -10.24
CA THR A 60 -14.89 18.23 -9.29
C THR A 60 -13.48 18.61 -8.85
N GLY A 61 -13.09 18.18 -7.66
CA GLY A 61 -11.75 18.42 -7.15
C GLY A 61 -11.10 17.18 -6.56
N PRO A 62 -9.78 17.22 -6.42
CA PRO A 62 -8.98 16.15 -5.85
C PRO A 62 -9.33 15.97 -4.37
N VAL A 63 -9.54 14.72 -3.96
CA VAL A 63 -9.85 14.38 -2.58
C VAL A 63 -9.49 12.93 -2.29
N CYS A 64 -8.76 12.77 -1.18
CA CYS A 64 -8.51 11.46 -0.60
C CYS A 64 -9.80 10.63 -0.45
N GLY A 65 -9.75 9.43 -1.00
CA GLY A 65 -10.83 8.45 -1.06
C GLY A 65 -11.70 8.55 -2.31
N ASP A 66 -11.27 9.22 -3.38
CA ASP A 66 -12.01 9.29 -4.65
C ASP A 66 -11.62 8.23 -5.68
N GLY A 67 -10.63 7.40 -5.34
CA GLY A 67 -10.09 6.33 -6.17
C GLY A 67 -8.98 6.77 -7.12
N ASN A 68 -8.53 8.02 -7.08
CA ASN A 68 -7.43 8.56 -7.87
C ASN A 68 -6.33 9.04 -6.94
N VAL A 69 -5.06 8.88 -7.36
CA VAL A 69 -3.93 9.38 -6.59
C VAL A 69 -3.54 10.77 -7.11
N ASP A 70 -3.87 11.81 -6.36
CA ASP A 70 -3.61 13.21 -6.72
C ASP A 70 -2.22 13.66 -6.23
N THR A 71 -1.18 13.17 -6.92
CA THR A 71 0.22 13.41 -6.53
C THR A 71 0.63 14.89 -6.52
N ASP A 72 -0.04 15.72 -7.31
CA ASP A 72 0.23 17.17 -7.37
C ASP A 72 -0.25 17.89 -6.09
N ASP A 73 -1.23 17.31 -5.38
CA ASP A 73 -1.79 17.82 -4.13
C ASP A 73 -1.24 17.11 -2.87
N GLY A 74 -0.29 16.19 -3.06
CA GLY A 74 0.48 15.55 -1.98
C GLY A 74 -0.03 14.19 -1.56
N GLU A 75 -0.98 13.60 -2.30
CA GLU A 75 -1.40 12.23 -2.08
C GLU A 75 -0.33 11.24 -2.58
N VAL A 76 -0.12 10.19 -1.79
CA VAL A 76 0.82 9.10 -2.09
C VAL A 76 0.07 7.84 -2.54
N CYS A 77 -1.13 7.63 -2.00
CA CYS A 77 -2.04 6.55 -2.34
C CYS A 77 -3.49 7.04 -2.26
N ASP A 78 -4.41 6.23 -2.78
CA ASP A 78 -5.84 6.39 -2.62
C ASP A 78 -6.48 4.99 -2.77
N ASP A 79 -7.17 4.52 -1.75
CA ASP A 79 -7.87 3.22 -1.72
C ASP A 79 -9.39 3.36 -1.91
N GLY A 80 -9.86 4.54 -2.31
CA GLY A 80 -11.27 4.86 -2.52
C GLY A 80 -12.04 5.11 -1.23
N ASN A 81 -11.36 5.28 -0.09
CA ASN A 81 -12.00 5.68 1.16
C ASN A 81 -11.07 6.56 2.04
N THR A 82 -11.56 6.99 3.20
CA THR A 82 -10.81 7.85 4.16
C THR A 82 -10.74 7.21 5.55
N VAL A 83 -10.70 5.90 5.60
CA VAL A 83 -10.58 5.11 6.82
C VAL A 83 -9.16 4.59 6.84
N SER A 84 -8.42 4.84 7.91
CA SER A 84 -7.16 4.15 8.13
C SER A 84 -7.46 2.74 8.62
N GLU A 85 -7.35 1.73 7.75
CA GLU A 85 -7.41 0.33 8.15
C GLU A 85 -6.19 -0.03 9.01
N THR A 86 -6.41 -0.93 9.97
CA THR A 86 -5.35 -1.44 10.84
C THR A 86 -4.99 -2.89 10.53
N GLU A 87 -5.90 -3.64 9.93
CA GLU A 87 -5.77 -5.05 9.61
C GLU A 87 -6.45 -5.34 8.27
N CYS A 88 -5.93 -6.33 7.54
CA CYS A 88 -6.55 -6.79 6.30
C CYS A 88 -7.78 -7.63 6.58
N VAL A 89 -8.63 -7.77 5.57
CA VAL A 89 -9.72 -8.75 5.60
C VAL A 89 -9.15 -10.17 5.75
N TYR A 90 -9.79 -10.98 6.61
CA TYR A 90 -9.46 -12.39 6.79
C TYR A 90 -9.28 -13.15 5.47
N GLY A 91 -8.21 -13.94 5.38
CA GLY A 91 -7.83 -14.68 4.17
C GLY A 91 -6.89 -13.93 3.23
N MET A 92 -6.52 -12.69 3.55
CA MET A 92 -5.46 -11.96 2.87
C MET A 92 -4.25 -11.77 3.80
N ALA A 93 -3.18 -12.54 3.53
CA ALA A 93 -1.93 -12.44 4.28
C ALA A 93 -1.34 -11.02 4.30
N THR A 94 -1.46 -10.29 3.20
CA THR A 94 -0.99 -8.91 3.07
C THR A 94 -1.92 -8.09 2.19
N CYS A 95 -2.22 -6.87 2.60
CA CYS A 95 -2.97 -5.89 1.84
C CYS A 95 -2.23 -4.55 1.85
N MET A 96 -2.46 -3.77 0.78
CA MET A 96 -1.95 -2.43 0.64
C MET A 96 -3.15 -1.50 0.73
N GLU A 97 -3.27 -0.84 1.86
CA GLU A 97 -4.32 0.15 2.14
C GLU A 97 -3.68 1.53 2.24
N CYS A 98 -4.50 2.57 2.35
CA CYS A 98 -4.05 3.95 2.47
C CYS A 98 -4.40 4.50 3.85
N ALA A 99 -3.63 5.48 4.34
CA ALA A 99 -4.05 6.22 5.53
C ALA A 99 -5.23 7.14 5.20
N ASP A 100 -6.00 7.51 6.22
CA ASP A 100 -7.18 8.40 6.11
C ASP A 100 -6.87 9.78 5.53
N ASP A 101 -5.60 10.18 5.51
CA ASP A 101 -5.11 11.42 4.94
C ASP A 101 -4.41 11.27 3.59
N CYS A 102 -4.37 10.05 3.04
CA CYS A 102 -3.70 9.70 1.78
C CYS A 102 -2.20 10.06 1.71
N THR A 103 -1.56 10.33 2.85
CA THR A 103 -0.15 10.75 2.88
C THR A 103 0.83 9.58 2.94
N MET A 104 0.35 8.37 3.22
CA MET A 104 1.19 7.20 3.39
C MET A 104 0.48 5.91 2.99
N GLU A 105 1.24 5.02 2.34
CA GLU A 105 0.83 3.65 2.05
C GLU A 105 0.98 2.78 3.31
N LEU A 106 -0.09 2.09 3.69
CA LEU A 106 -0.13 1.13 4.78
C LEU A 106 0.03 -0.28 4.22
N SER A 107 1.17 -0.92 4.51
CA SER A 107 1.38 -2.35 4.23
C SER A 107 0.96 -3.15 5.45
N LEU A 108 -0.29 -3.61 5.46
CA LEU A 108 -0.88 -4.34 6.57
C LEU A 108 -0.68 -5.85 6.37
N THR A 109 -0.59 -6.58 7.48
CA THR A 109 -0.60 -8.05 7.50
C THR A 109 -1.95 -8.47 8.02
N GLY A 110 -2.56 -9.47 7.40
CA GLY A 110 -3.87 -10.00 7.80
C GLY A 110 -3.79 -11.44 8.25
N ALA A 111 -4.80 -11.81 9.05
CA ALA A 111 -5.02 -13.18 9.48
C ALA A 111 -5.35 -14.10 8.29
N VAL A 112 -4.71 -15.26 8.26
CA VAL A 112 -4.95 -16.28 7.22
C VAL A 112 -4.68 -17.67 7.75
N CYS A 113 -5.63 -18.56 7.51
CA CYS A 113 -5.49 -19.95 7.89
C CYS A 113 -4.28 -20.62 7.22
N GLY A 114 -3.49 -21.29 8.04
CA GLY A 114 -2.29 -22.03 7.67
C GLY A 114 -1.02 -21.19 7.68
N ASP A 115 -0.98 -20.06 8.40
CA ASP A 115 0.22 -19.23 8.55
C ASP A 115 1.07 -19.58 9.79
N GLY A 116 0.55 -20.47 10.64
CA GLY A 116 1.16 -20.94 11.87
C GLY A 116 0.78 -20.14 13.11
N ASN A 117 -0.06 -19.11 12.99
CA ASN A 117 -0.57 -18.28 14.08
C ASN A 117 -2.07 -18.51 14.24
N VAL A 118 -2.57 -18.45 15.48
CA VAL A 118 -4.01 -18.62 15.74
C VAL A 118 -4.63 -17.24 15.92
N ASP A 119 -5.33 -16.75 14.90
CA ASP A 119 -6.00 -15.45 14.91
C ASP A 119 -7.44 -15.58 15.42
N ALA A 120 -7.56 -15.76 16.74
CA ALA A 120 -8.84 -16.04 17.40
C ALA A 120 -9.89 -14.90 17.28
N ASP A 121 -9.44 -13.66 17.11
CA ASP A 121 -10.32 -12.50 16.89
C ASP A 121 -11.00 -12.54 15.51
N ASP A 122 -10.40 -13.24 14.54
CA ASP A 122 -10.93 -13.47 13.19
C ASP A 122 -11.64 -14.83 13.03
N GLY A 123 -11.71 -15.61 14.11
CA GLY A 123 -12.51 -16.84 14.19
C GLY A 123 -11.73 -18.15 14.02
N GLU A 124 -10.40 -18.09 14.02
CA GLU A 124 -9.56 -19.30 14.00
C GLU A 124 -9.55 -20.00 15.36
N GLU A 125 -9.78 -21.30 15.38
CA GLU A 125 -9.73 -22.14 16.59
C GLU A 125 -8.38 -22.87 16.73
N CYS A 126 -7.69 -23.08 15.61
CA CYS A 126 -6.36 -23.66 15.48
C CYS A 126 -5.65 -23.10 14.26
N ASP A 127 -4.35 -23.34 14.17
CA ASP A 127 -3.55 -23.18 12.95
C ASP A 127 -2.34 -24.13 13.08
N ASP A 128 -2.17 -25.04 12.13
CA ASP A 128 -1.06 -26.01 12.10
C ASP A 128 -0.02 -25.72 11.00
N GLY A 129 -0.03 -24.49 10.48
CA GLY A 129 0.90 -23.98 9.48
C GLY A 129 0.60 -24.44 8.06
N ASN A 130 -0.58 -25.01 7.83
CA ASN A 130 -1.07 -25.32 6.49
C ASN A 130 -2.62 -25.38 6.45
N THR A 131 -3.19 -25.66 5.27
CA THR A 131 -4.65 -25.76 5.05
C THR A 131 -5.09 -27.18 4.65
N ALA A 132 -4.23 -28.18 4.86
CA ALA A 132 -4.64 -29.56 4.70
C ALA A 132 -5.62 -29.94 5.81
N SER A 133 -6.38 -31.00 5.57
CA SER A 133 -7.24 -31.60 6.58
C SER A 133 -6.65 -32.96 6.99
N GLY A 134 -6.93 -33.37 8.22
CA GLY A 134 -6.48 -34.63 8.81
C GLY A 134 -5.18 -34.54 9.62
N ASP A 135 -4.67 -33.33 9.87
CA ASP A 135 -3.48 -33.02 10.67
C ASP A 135 -3.79 -32.26 11.97
N GLY A 136 -5.08 -32.04 12.27
CA GLY A 136 -5.56 -31.49 13.53
C GLY A 136 -6.19 -30.12 13.41
N CYS A 137 -5.96 -29.43 12.30
CA CYS A 137 -6.69 -28.24 11.90
C CYS A 137 -7.32 -28.44 10.52
N ASP A 138 -8.53 -27.92 10.29
CA ASP A 138 -9.18 -28.03 8.98
C ASP A 138 -8.82 -26.86 8.06
N GLU A 139 -9.27 -26.92 6.80
CA GLU A 139 -9.00 -25.87 5.79
C GLU A 139 -9.59 -24.49 6.11
N THR A 140 -10.44 -24.42 7.15
CA THR A 140 -11.06 -23.19 7.67
C THR A 140 -10.55 -22.83 9.06
N CYS A 141 -9.46 -23.45 9.51
CA CYS A 141 -8.86 -23.27 10.83
C CYS A 141 -9.80 -23.61 12.00
N GLY A 142 -10.72 -24.54 11.74
CA GLY A 142 -11.53 -25.21 12.75
C GLY A 142 -10.80 -26.41 13.34
N VAL A 143 -10.97 -26.64 14.64
CA VAL A 143 -10.34 -27.81 15.28
C VAL A 143 -10.97 -29.08 14.74
N GLU A 144 -10.14 -29.92 14.12
CA GLU A 144 -10.61 -31.22 13.68
C GLU A 144 -10.85 -32.11 14.89
N VAL A 145 -12.08 -32.58 15.04
CA VAL A 145 -12.32 -33.74 15.89
C VAL A 145 -11.72 -34.93 15.15
N MET A 146 -10.45 -35.23 15.43
CA MET A 146 -9.82 -36.50 15.09
C MET A 146 -10.61 -37.58 15.82
N THR A 147 -11.77 -37.97 15.28
CA THR A 147 -12.40 -39.23 15.62
C THR A 147 -11.39 -40.26 15.18
N ASP A 148 -10.67 -40.84 16.14
CA ASP A 148 -9.75 -41.96 16.00
C ASP A 148 -10.23 -42.93 14.91
N ALA A 149 -9.83 -42.65 13.67
CA ALA A 149 -10.07 -43.46 12.49
C ALA A 149 -8.73 -44.05 12.13
N GLY A 150 -8.09 -44.74 13.09
CA GLY A 150 -6.70 -45.10 12.91
C GLY A 150 -6.09 -46.11 13.86
N VAL A 151 -6.68 -46.42 15.01
CA VAL A 151 -6.37 -47.71 15.64
C VAL A 151 -7.39 -48.72 15.09
N PRO A 152 -7.09 -49.50 14.02
CA PRO A 152 -7.63 -50.84 14.01
C PRO A 152 -7.10 -51.41 15.31
N ASP A 153 -7.99 -51.51 16.29
CA ASP A 153 -7.83 -52.32 17.46
C ASP A 153 -7.72 -53.75 16.93
N GLY A 154 -6.56 -54.04 16.35
CA GLY A 154 -6.04 -55.36 16.15
C GLY A 154 -5.83 -55.84 17.57
N GLY A 155 -6.93 -56.22 18.23
CA GLY A 155 -7.30 -57.62 18.19
C GLY A 155 -6.09 -58.49 18.39
N MET A 156 -5.26 -58.13 19.37
CA MET A 156 -4.53 -59.10 20.15
C MET A 156 -5.65 -59.84 20.87
N SER A 157 -6.22 -60.81 20.15
CA SER A 157 -6.72 -62.01 20.79
C SER A 157 -5.64 -62.37 21.79
N ASP A 158 -5.94 -62.18 23.07
CA ASP A 158 -5.78 -63.13 24.17
C ASP A 158 -5.28 -64.54 23.78
N GLY A 159 -4.19 -64.58 23.01
CA GLY A 159 -3.32 -65.72 22.88
C GLY A 159 -2.52 -65.75 24.16
N GLY A 160 -3.06 -66.49 25.14
CA GLY A 160 -2.46 -66.72 26.43
C GLY A 160 -0.95 -66.89 26.32
N MET A 161 -0.23 -66.04 27.03
CA MET A 161 1.10 -66.36 27.48
C MET A 161 0.95 -66.73 28.95
N ASP A 162 1.11 -68.02 29.17
CA ASP A 162 1.11 -68.71 30.45
C ASP A 162 1.86 -67.93 31.53
N ASP A 163 1.34 -68.05 32.75
CA ASP A 163 1.92 -67.63 34.01
C ASP A 163 3.30 -68.28 34.20
N GLY A 164 4.33 -67.71 33.58
CA GLY A 164 5.71 -68.15 33.64
C GLY A 164 6.59 -67.05 34.22
N GLY A 165 6.54 -66.89 35.54
CA GLY A 165 7.31 -65.86 36.24
C GLY A 165 8.82 -65.95 36.02
N MET A 166 9.47 -64.80 36.06
CA MET A 166 10.81 -64.64 36.62
C MET A 166 10.82 -63.34 37.43
N SER A 167 11.08 -63.54 38.71
CA SER A 167 11.42 -62.52 39.69
C SER A 167 12.80 -61.95 39.40
N ASP A 168 13.11 -60.85 40.10
CA ASP A 168 14.45 -60.29 40.35
C ASP A 168 15.24 -59.80 39.12
N GLY A 169 15.98 -58.69 39.15
CA GLY A 169 16.41 -57.77 40.18
C GLY A 169 17.54 -56.93 39.57
N GLY A 170 17.86 -55.78 40.17
CA GLY A 170 19.09 -55.06 39.85
C GLY A 170 18.87 -53.62 39.41
N VAL A 171 18.84 -52.76 40.42
CA VAL A 171 19.36 -51.41 40.36
C VAL A 171 20.84 -51.45 39.97
N ASP A 172 21.26 -50.59 39.04
CA ASP A 172 22.64 -50.15 38.98
C ASP A 172 22.68 -48.62 39.04
N ASP A 173 23.35 -48.19 40.08
CA ASP A 173 23.54 -46.82 40.54
C ASP A 173 24.40 -45.99 39.57
N GLY A 174 24.04 -44.71 39.49
CA GLY A 174 24.99 -43.63 39.80
C GLY A 174 26.24 -43.49 38.93
N GLY A 175 26.21 -42.50 38.03
CA GLY A 175 27.40 -41.98 37.38
C GLY A 175 27.23 -40.52 36.95
N ALA A 176 27.08 -39.63 37.93
CA ALA A 176 27.26 -38.19 37.72
C ALA A 176 28.70 -37.80 38.07
N VAL A 177 29.38 -37.10 37.15
CA VAL A 177 30.40 -36.03 37.25
C VAL A 177 31.09 -35.99 35.88
N GLY A 178 31.40 -34.89 35.22
CA GLY A 178 31.43 -33.47 35.53
C GLY A 178 32.30 -32.79 34.45
N ASP A 179 32.20 -31.46 34.40
CA ASP A 179 33.18 -30.52 33.84
C ASP A 179 33.04 -30.10 32.35
N ASP A 180 32.25 -29.04 32.21
CA ASP A 180 32.56 -27.78 31.51
C ASP A 180 33.98 -27.69 30.88
N ALA A 181 34.02 -27.68 29.55
CA ALA A 181 35.17 -27.18 28.79
C ALA A 181 34.67 -26.32 27.63
N SER A 182 34.61 -25.02 27.95
CA SER A 182 34.70 -23.85 27.08
C SER A 182 35.28 -24.04 25.67
N VAL A 183 34.51 -23.46 24.73
CA VAL A 183 34.86 -22.85 23.43
C VAL A 183 36.36 -22.63 23.15
N THR A 184 36.80 -23.12 21.99
CA THR A 184 37.73 -22.39 21.11
C THR A 184 37.34 -22.58 19.64
N GLU A 185 37.49 -21.50 18.90
CA GLU A 185 37.08 -21.23 17.52
C GLU A 185 37.87 -22.01 16.45
N ASP A 186 37.39 -21.84 15.21
CA ASP A 186 38.08 -21.96 13.92
C ASP A 186 38.08 -23.32 13.18
N GLY A 187 37.23 -23.37 12.14
CA GLY A 187 37.73 -23.59 10.78
C GLY A 187 37.31 -24.88 10.08
N GLY A 188 36.61 -24.73 8.94
CA GLY A 188 36.68 -25.71 7.85
C GLY A 188 35.36 -26.07 7.19
N VAL A 189 34.84 -25.19 6.33
CA VAL A 189 33.86 -25.55 5.28
C VAL A 189 34.58 -26.38 4.23
N GLY A 190 34.30 -27.68 4.20
CA GLY A 190 34.68 -28.60 3.14
C GLY A 190 33.63 -28.58 2.03
N ALA A 191 34.08 -28.26 0.82
CA ALA A 191 33.30 -28.33 -0.41
C ALA A 191 33.62 -29.63 -1.17
N ASP A 192 32.56 -30.30 -1.61
CA ASP A 192 32.52 -31.32 -2.66
C ASP A 192 31.19 -31.11 -3.43
N GLY A 193 31.09 -31.04 -4.75
CA GLY A 193 32.03 -31.41 -5.80
C GLY A 193 31.40 -32.47 -6.71
N GLY A 194 30.72 -32.05 -7.79
CA GLY A 194 30.41 -32.87 -8.97
C GLY A 194 29.00 -32.64 -9.52
N VAL A 195 28.75 -31.97 -10.66
CA VAL A 195 29.13 -32.15 -12.08
C VAL A 195 28.39 -33.27 -12.82
N SER A 196 27.44 -32.86 -13.67
CA SER A 196 27.00 -33.46 -14.94
C SER A 196 26.08 -32.40 -15.58
N GLY A 197 26.20 -31.91 -16.82
CA GLY A 197 26.97 -32.34 -17.99
C GLY A 197 26.02 -32.40 -19.20
N GLY A 198 26.14 -31.45 -20.14
CA GLY A 198 25.59 -31.44 -21.54
C GLY A 198 24.09 -31.16 -21.66
N GLY A 199 23.59 -30.17 -22.44
CA GLY A 199 23.78 -29.94 -23.89
C GLY A 199 22.68 -30.72 -24.62
N GLU A 200 21.74 -30.16 -25.40
CA GLU A 200 21.82 -29.32 -26.61
C GLU A 200 20.36 -28.97 -27.02
N ASP A 201 19.99 -27.71 -27.31
CA ASP A 201 19.67 -27.15 -28.64
C ASP A 201 19.15 -25.71 -28.35
N GLY A 202 19.53 -24.59 -28.96
CA GLY A 202 19.94 -24.37 -30.34
C GLY A 202 18.88 -23.53 -31.08
N CYS A 203 18.77 -22.21 -30.84
CA CYS A 203 18.39 -21.27 -31.91
C CYS A 203 18.77 -19.81 -31.64
N SER A 204 19.33 -19.22 -32.69
CA SER A 204 20.07 -17.97 -32.79
C SER A 204 19.17 -16.81 -33.24
N CYS A 205 19.47 -15.59 -32.79
CA CYS A 205 19.20 -14.34 -33.52
C CYS A 205 20.37 -13.37 -33.28
N SER A 206 21.29 -13.31 -34.23
CA SER A 206 22.36 -12.31 -34.31
C SER A 206 21.89 -10.99 -34.92
N ALA A 207 22.65 -9.95 -34.58
CA ALA A 207 22.56 -8.56 -34.97
C ALA A 207 22.55 -8.25 -36.48
N ALA A 208 21.86 -7.16 -36.81
CA ALA A 208 22.20 -6.14 -37.82
C ALA A 208 21.43 -4.87 -37.39
N GLY A 209 22.00 -3.69 -37.17
CA GLY A 209 23.04 -2.99 -37.91
C GLY A 209 22.41 -1.78 -38.61
N ALA A 210 22.40 -0.60 -37.99
CA ALA A 210 22.26 0.67 -38.72
C ALA A 210 22.76 1.85 -37.88
N ARG A 211 23.97 2.31 -38.21
CA ARG A 211 24.50 3.63 -37.90
C ARG A 211 23.95 4.60 -38.95
N THR A 212 23.49 5.78 -38.55
CA THR A 212 23.46 6.96 -39.44
C THR A 212 23.97 8.18 -38.70
N ARG A 213 25.04 8.76 -39.25
CA ARG A 213 25.71 9.99 -38.80
C ARG A 213 25.42 11.10 -39.82
N GLY A 214 25.07 12.28 -39.31
CA GLY A 214 25.44 13.61 -39.85
C GLY A 214 24.36 14.38 -40.63
N PRO A 215 24.61 15.66 -40.99
CA PRO A 215 25.29 16.71 -40.22
C PRO A 215 24.56 18.09 -40.28
N SER A 216 25.16 19.08 -39.59
CA SER A 216 25.10 20.53 -39.88
C SER A 216 23.97 21.37 -39.28
N GLY A 217 24.35 22.22 -38.31
CA GLY A 217 23.52 23.30 -37.78
C GLY A 217 24.29 24.19 -36.80
N ALA A 218 25.42 24.76 -37.25
CA ALA A 218 26.06 25.87 -36.57
C ALA A 218 25.28 27.16 -36.86
N LEU A 219 25.04 28.01 -35.85
CA LEU A 219 25.34 29.45 -35.82
C LEU A 219 24.45 30.26 -34.85
N LEU A 220 25.13 31.13 -34.08
CA LEU A 220 24.69 32.30 -33.30
C LEU A 220 23.82 32.03 -32.05
N GLY A 221 24.20 32.39 -30.82
CA GLY A 221 25.15 33.40 -30.37
C GLY A 221 24.49 34.78 -30.23
N LEU A 222 23.86 35.05 -29.08
CA LEU A 222 23.69 36.43 -28.60
C LEU A 222 23.52 36.48 -27.07
N LEU A 223 24.61 36.88 -26.43
CA LEU A 223 24.67 37.49 -25.10
C LEU A 223 23.80 38.76 -25.07
N LEU A 224 22.92 38.88 -24.08
CA LEU A 224 22.50 40.19 -23.55
C LEU A 224 22.63 40.20 -22.03
N LEU A 225 23.80 40.68 -21.60
CA LEU A 225 24.03 41.26 -20.28
C LEU A 225 23.21 42.55 -20.17
N GLY A 226 22.13 42.54 -19.39
CA GLY A 226 21.39 43.73 -18.98
C GLY A 226 21.77 44.14 -17.57
N ALA A 227 22.76 45.02 -17.44
CA ALA A 227 23.19 45.61 -16.18
C ALA A 227 22.31 46.81 -15.77
N VAL A 228 21.91 46.81 -14.49
CA VAL A 228 21.87 47.95 -13.54
C VAL A 228 21.04 49.19 -13.91
N ALA A 229 19.98 49.44 -13.12
CA ALA A 229 19.62 50.80 -12.68
C ALA A 229 19.00 50.78 -11.28
N ILE A 230 19.85 50.89 -10.26
CA ILE A 230 19.45 51.25 -8.89
C ILE A 230 19.07 52.73 -8.90
N PHE A 231 17.77 53.03 -8.81
CA PHE A 231 17.31 54.40 -8.61
C PHE A 231 16.97 54.62 -7.14
N ARG A 232 17.96 55.04 -6.35
CA ARG A 232 17.73 55.70 -5.07
C ARG A 232 17.16 57.09 -5.35
N ARG A 233 15.90 57.34 -4.97
CA ARG A 233 15.42 58.69 -4.69
C ARG A 233 15.12 58.82 -3.20
N ARG A 234 16.07 59.42 -2.49
CA ARG A 234 15.81 60.22 -1.29
C ARG A 234 15.98 61.68 -1.69
N ARG A 235 14.91 62.46 -1.60
CA ARG A 235 14.93 63.81 -1.05
C ARG A 235 13.62 64.01 -0.32
#